data_AF-A0A1S1T1X3-F1
#
_entry.id   AF-A0A1S1T1X3-F1
#
_cell.length_a   1.000
_cell.length_b   1.000
_cell.length_c   1.000
_cell.angle_alpha   90.00
_cell.angle_beta   90.00
_cell.angle_gamma   90.00
#
_symmetry.space_group_name_H-M   'P 1'
#
loop_
_entity.id
_entity.type
_entity.pdbx_description
1 polymer ?
#
loop_
_entity_poly.entity_id
_entity_poly.type
_entity_poly.pdbx_seq_one_letter_code
_entity_poly.pdbx_strand_id
1 'polypeptide(L)'
;MTFRIAAPFTAIHMIFDTAFNIKLNMILEKIQSAVSAPLVACVTLWIIVQGILVMRGEIDTRRGITKVITVSLVVALVVGQANYHDYVVSVFEDTIPNFVDRVSGSHIPFVEIPVKLDIIFAQSQFHFQSIASEIGPMNGQDILAFEGAQWVFYGALWTAFAIYDSAGILTKVLVAIGPLILVGYLFDRTRDMAAKWVGQLLSYGILLLLLNIVATIVIAIEAASLAIMLRVISLSGTTAAKIIGLYELDMFFLAGDALIVALPVIAGNIGGGFLGGTHQIGSSLNRHLAQLTRG
;
A
#
# COMPACT_ATOMS: atom_id res chain seq x y z
N MET A 1 -34.13 14.88 -14.20
CA MET A 1 -33.41 13.71 -14.74
C MET A 1 -32.43 13.24 -13.68
N THR A 2 -32.64 12.05 -13.12
CA THR A 2 -31.79 11.46 -12.07
C THR A 2 -30.54 10.87 -12.70
N PHE A 3 -29.49 11.68 -12.87
CA PHE A 3 -28.16 11.19 -13.24
C PHE A 3 -27.55 10.46 -12.05
N ARG A 4 -27.62 9.12 -12.03
CA ARG A 4 -26.87 8.30 -11.07
C ARG A 4 -25.60 7.80 -11.74
N ILE A 5 -24.45 8.28 -11.28
CA ILE A 5 -23.15 7.74 -11.66
C ILE A 5 -22.95 6.45 -10.86
N ALA A 6 -22.66 5.34 -11.56
CA ALA A 6 -22.32 4.09 -10.89
C ALA A 6 -21.00 4.26 -10.14
N ALA A 7 -20.92 3.73 -8.91
CA ALA A 7 -19.73 3.85 -8.10
C ALA A 7 -18.53 3.14 -8.78
N PRO A 8 -17.39 3.83 -8.99
CA PRO A 8 -16.36 3.34 -9.90
C PRO A 8 -15.25 2.52 -9.23
N PHE A 9 -15.15 2.51 -7.90
CA PHE A 9 -13.93 2.12 -7.20
C PHE A 9 -13.66 0.62 -7.29
N THR A 10 -14.67 -0.23 -7.05
CA THR A 10 -14.48 -1.70 -7.15
C THR A 10 -14.21 -2.13 -8.59
N ALA A 11 -14.90 -1.53 -9.56
CA ALA A 11 -14.70 -1.86 -10.98
C ALA A 11 -13.29 -1.51 -11.44
N ILE A 12 -12.79 -0.32 -11.08
CA ILE A 12 -11.42 0.11 -11.40
C ILE A 12 -10.42 -0.79 -10.70
N HIS A 13 -10.59 -1.06 -9.40
CA HIS A 13 -9.70 -1.92 -8.63
C HIS A 13 -9.58 -3.32 -9.26
N MET A 14 -10.70 -3.97 -9.59
CA MET A 14 -10.69 -5.30 -10.22
C MET A 14 -9.96 -5.31 -11.57
N ILE A 15 -10.16 -4.28 -12.40
CA ILE A 15 -9.50 -4.17 -13.71
C ILE A 15 -7.99 -4.02 -13.53
N PHE A 16 -7.57 -3.11 -12.65
CA PHE A 16 -6.15 -2.88 -12.35
C PHE A 16 -5.52 -4.13 -11.75
N ASP A 17 -6.13 -4.70 -10.72
CA ASP A 17 -5.60 -5.85 -10.00
C ASP A 17 -5.42 -7.06 -10.93
N THR A 18 -6.46 -7.37 -11.72
CA THR A 18 -6.40 -8.46 -12.71
C THR A 18 -5.30 -8.24 -13.75
N ALA A 19 -5.22 -7.03 -14.32
CA ALA A 19 -4.22 -6.70 -15.33
C ALA A 19 -2.79 -6.80 -14.77
N PHE A 20 -2.57 -6.35 -13.52
CA PHE A 20 -1.28 -6.44 -12.85
C PHE A 20 -0.94 -7.89 -12.49
N ASN A 21 -1.85 -8.67 -11.89
CA ASN A 21 -1.60 -10.07 -11.56
C ASN A 21 -1.18 -10.89 -12.78
N ILE A 22 -1.91 -10.76 -13.90
CA ILE A 22 -1.59 -11.48 -15.14
C ILE A 22 -0.19 -11.10 -15.65
N LYS A 23 0.11 -9.80 -15.72
CA LYS A 23 1.41 -9.32 -16.22
C LYS A 23 2.56 -9.69 -15.28
N LEU A 24 2.38 -9.57 -13.97
CA LEU A 24 3.40 -9.90 -12.98
C LEU A 24 3.70 -11.40 -12.97
N ASN A 25 2.69 -12.26 -13.09
CA ASN A 25 2.90 -13.71 -13.20
C ASN A 25 3.68 -14.08 -14.47
N MET A 26 3.33 -13.49 -15.62
CA MET A 26 4.10 -13.70 -16.86
C MET A 26 5.55 -13.22 -16.74
N ILE A 27 5.79 -12.10 -16.07
CA ILE A 27 7.14 -11.58 -15.84
C ILE A 27 7.91 -12.51 -14.89
N LEU A 28 7.26 -12.99 -13.83
CA LEU A 28 7.85 -13.92 -12.86
C LEU A 28 8.29 -15.22 -13.53
N GLU A 29 7.45 -15.80 -14.38
CA GLU A 29 7.78 -17.00 -15.17
C GLU A 29 8.98 -16.76 -16.10
N LYS A 30 9.04 -15.60 -16.75
CA LYS A 30 10.18 -15.21 -17.61
C LYS A 30 11.47 -15.01 -16.80
N ILE A 31 11.38 -14.37 -15.63
CA ILE A 31 12.54 -14.19 -14.75
C ILE A 31 13.03 -15.54 -14.24
N GLN A 32 12.14 -16.40 -13.75
CA GLN A 32 12.53 -17.71 -13.22
C GLN A 32 13.12 -18.63 -14.29
N SER A 33 12.54 -18.66 -15.50
CA SER A 33 13.12 -19.42 -16.62
C SER A 33 14.49 -18.89 -17.06
N ALA A 34 14.67 -17.57 -17.08
CA ALA A 34 15.97 -16.96 -17.43
C ALA A 34 17.04 -17.14 -16.34
N VAL A 35 16.64 -17.14 -15.07
CA VAL A 35 17.55 -17.17 -13.91
C VAL A 35 17.87 -18.59 -13.46
N SER A 36 16.97 -19.55 -13.62
CA SER A 36 17.13 -20.93 -13.11
C SER A 36 18.40 -21.62 -13.62
N ALA A 37 18.66 -21.64 -14.93
CA ALA A 37 19.84 -22.31 -15.48
C ALA A 37 21.18 -21.65 -15.05
N PRO A 38 21.36 -20.32 -15.15
CA PRO A 38 22.54 -19.64 -14.62
C PRO A 38 22.70 -19.80 -13.10
N LEU A 39 21.60 -19.77 -12.35
CA LEU A 39 21.62 -19.92 -10.89
C LEU A 39 22.15 -21.28 -10.48
N VAL A 40 21.65 -22.36 -11.09
CA VAL A 40 22.13 -23.72 -10.80
C VAL A 40 23.63 -23.85 -11.14
N ALA A 41 24.08 -23.26 -12.25
CA ALA A 41 25.50 -23.23 -12.59
C ALA A 41 26.35 -22.44 -11.57
N CYS A 42 25.89 -21.27 -11.13
CA CYS A 42 26.58 -20.48 -10.11
C CYS A 42 26.60 -21.18 -8.74
N VAL A 43 25.50 -21.81 -8.33
CA VAL A 43 25.38 -22.54 -7.06
C VAL A 43 26.25 -23.78 -7.06
N THR A 44 26.25 -24.56 -8.15
CA THR A 44 27.13 -25.73 -8.26
C THR A 44 28.60 -25.34 -8.19
N LEU A 45 29.02 -24.29 -8.90
CA LEU A 45 30.38 -23.76 -8.82
C LEU A 45 30.71 -23.25 -7.41
N TRP A 46 29.76 -22.57 -6.76
CA TRP A 46 29.92 -22.10 -5.38
C TRP A 46 30.08 -23.25 -4.38
N ILE A 47 29.28 -24.31 -4.50
CA ILE A 47 29.39 -25.51 -3.65
C ILE A 47 30.76 -26.18 -3.85
N ILE A 48 31.25 -26.29 -5.10
CA ILE A 48 32.58 -26.83 -5.40
C ILE A 48 33.67 -26.00 -4.71
N VAL A 49 33.63 -24.68 -4.84
CA VAL A 49 34.62 -23.77 -4.23
C VAL A 49 34.58 -23.85 -2.70
N GLN A 50 33.39 -23.87 -2.10
CA GLN A 50 33.24 -24.04 -0.65
C GLN A 50 33.74 -25.40 -0.18
N GLY A 51 33.46 -26.48 -0.93
CA GLY A 51 33.97 -27.82 -0.65
C GLY A 51 35.51 -27.85 -0.61
N ILE A 52 36.17 -27.19 -1.57
CA ILE A 52 37.63 -27.07 -1.61
C ILE A 52 38.17 -26.27 -0.41
N LEU A 53 37.52 -25.16 -0.05
CA LEU A 53 37.95 -24.32 1.08
C LEU A 53 37.77 -25.03 2.44
N VAL A 54 36.73 -25.85 2.59
CA VAL A 54 36.52 -26.69 3.78
C VAL A 54 37.59 -27.79 3.85
N MET A 55 37.92 -28.44 2.73
CA MET A 55 39.01 -29.43 2.67
C MET A 55 40.39 -28.81 3.01
N ARG A 56 40.59 -27.52 2.71
CA ARG A 56 41.80 -26.77 3.10
C ARG A 56 41.82 -26.32 4.56
N GLY A 57 40.73 -26.50 5.30
CA GLY A 57 40.65 -26.10 6.72
C GLY A 57 40.60 -24.60 6.96
N GLU A 58 40.40 -23.78 5.90
CA GLU A 58 40.39 -22.31 6.00
C GLU A 58 39.05 -21.77 6.55
N ILE A 59 38.02 -22.62 6.62
CA ILE A 59 36.67 -22.24 7.05
C ILE A 59 36.23 -23.15 8.19
N ASP A 60 35.78 -22.52 9.29
CA ASP A 60 35.10 -23.20 10.39
C ASP A 60 33.83 -23.91 9.88
N THR A 61 33.77 -25.23 10.07
CA THR A 61 32.72 -26.13 9.56
C THR A 61 31.32 -25.63 9.94
N ARG A 62 31.17 -24.98 11.09
CA ARG A 62 29.90 -24.44 11.59
C ARG A 62 29.39 -23.24 10.77
N ARG A 63 30.30 -22.39 10.28
CA ARG A 63 29.99 -21.30 9.35
C ARG A 63 29.72 -21.82 7.93
N GLY A 64 30.36 -22.91 7.53
CA GLY A 64 30.09 -23.57 6.25
C GLY A 64 28.67 -24.14 6.18
N ILE A 65 28.27 -24.92 7.20
CA ILE A 65 26.93 -25.57 7.25
C ILE A 65 25.81 -24.54 7.23
N THR A 66 25.91 -23.47 8.02
CA THR A 66 24.89 -22.41 8.05
C THR A 66 24.75 -21.71 6.70
N LYS A 67 25.86 -21.38 6.03
CA LYS A 67 25.81 -20.83 4.66
C LYS A 67 25.17 -21.80 3.66
N VAL A 68 25.49 -23.10 3.71
CA VAL A 68 24.91 -24.12 2.81
C VAL A 68 23.40 -24.25 2.99
N ILE A 69 22.91 -24.27 4.23
CA ILE A 69 21.47 -24.31 4.53
C ILE A 69 20.77 -23.06 3.96
N THR A 70 21.33 -21.87 4.18
CA THR A 70 20.72 -20.64 3.66
C THR A 70 20.70 -20.60 2.13
N VAL A 71 21.78 -21.05 1.48
CA VAL A 71 21.84 -21.14 0.01
C VAL A 71 20.83 -22.14 -0.53
N SER A 72 20.71 -23.32 0.08
CA SER A 72 19.74 -24.33 -0.34
C SER A 72 18.29 -23.83 -0.21
N LEU A 73 17.98 -23.07 0.85
CA LEU A 73 16.66 -22.50 1.07
C LEU A 73 16.34 -21.38 0.06
N VAL A 74 17.31 -20.51 -0.23
CA VAL A 74 17.18 -19.47 -1.26
C VAL A 74 16.99 -20.09 -2.64
N VAL A 75 17.75 -21.12 -2.98
CA VAL A 75 17.62 -21.82 -4.27
C VAL A 75 16.26 -22.53 -4.37
N ALA A 76 15.78 -23.17 -3.30
CA ALA A 76 14.46 -23.80 -3.28
C ALA A 76 13.31 -22.79 -3.48
N LEU A 77 13.45 -21.58 -2.94
CA LEU A 77 12.50 -20.48 -3.13
C LEU A 77 12.59 -19.84 -4.52
N VAL A 78 13.80 -19.67 -5.08
CA VAL A 78 13.98 -19.03 -6.38
C VAL A 78 13.60 -19.95 -7.55
N VAL A 79 13.88 -21.25 -7.41
CA VAL A 79 13.62 -22.25 -8.47
C VAL A 79 12.17 -22.76 -8.44
N GLY A 80 11.54 -22.82 -7.27
CA GLY A 80 10.16 -23.28 -7.12
C GLY A 80 9.15 -22.12 -7.13
N GLN A 81 8.43 -21.91 -8.24
CA GLN A 81 7.36 -20.89 -8.33
C GLN A 81 6.27 -21.10 -7.27
N ALA A 82 5.82 -22.35 -7.08
CA ALA A 82 4.82 -22.69 -6.07
C ALA A 82 5.32 -22.36 -4.66
N ASN A 83 6.56 -22.73 -4.33
CA ASN A 83 7.16 -22.41 -3.03
C ASN A 83 7.28 -20.90 -2.81
N TYR A 84 7.67 -20.14 -3.84
CA TYR A 84 7.76 -18.69 -3.74
C TYR A 84 6.39 -18.05 -3.48
N HIS A 85 5.36 -18.52 -4.17
CA HIS A 85 4.00 -18.06 -3.98
C HIS A 85 3.49 -18.40 -2.57
N ASP A 86 3.64 -19.65 -2.15
CA ASP A 86 3.12 -20.15 -0.87
C ASP A 86 3.82 -19.53 0.35
N TYR A 87 5.09 -19.16 0.26
CA TYR A 87 5.85 -18.66 1.42
C TYR A 87 6.08 -17.15 1.43
N VAL A 88 6.05 -16.49 0.26
CA VAL A 88 6.31 -15.05 0.16
C VAL A 88 5.05 -14.32 -0.28
N VAL A 89 4.47 -14.69 -1.42
CA VAL A 89 3.31 -13.97 -1.98
C VAL A 89 2.10 -14.07 -1.05
N SER A 90 1.73 -15.29 -0.63
CA SER A 90 0.56 -15.56 0.23
C SER A 90 0.63 -14.85 1.59
N VAL A 91 1.84 -14.58 2.10
CA VAL A 91 2.00 -13.88 3.38
C VAL A 91 1.56 -12.43 3.23
N PHE A 92 1.94 -11.77 2.14
CA PHE A 92 1.61 -10.37 1.90
C PHE A 92 0.22 -10.17 1.28
N GLU A 93 -0.23 -11.09 0.43
CA GLU A 93 -1.52 -10.99 -0.26
C GLU A 93 -2.67 -11.55 0.57
N ASP A 94 -2.47 -12.65 1.30
CA ASP A 94 -3.56 -13.29 2.06
C ASP A 94 -3.38 -13.13 3.57
N THR A 95 -2.19 -13.39 4.11
CA THR A 95 -2.03 -13.54 5.57
C THR A 95 -2.11 -12.20 6.29
N ILE A 96 -1.44 -11.16 5.78
CA ILE A 96 -1.47 -9.82 6.38
C ILE A 96 -2.89 -9.23 6.38
N PRO A 97 -3.62 -9.22 5.25
CA PRO A 97 -5.01 -8.74 5.25
C PRO A 97 -5.91 -9.57 6.17
N ASN A 98 -5.87 -10.90 6.09
CA ASN A 98 -6.69 -11.78 6.93
C ASN A 98 -6.35 -11.68 8.44
N PHE A 99 -5.12 -11.32 8.79
CA PHE A 99 -4.73 -11.09 10.19
C PHE A 99 -5.44 -9.85 10.76
N VAL A 100 -5.59 -8.79 9.96
CA VAL A 100 -6.36 -7.60 10.35
C VAL A 100 -7.82 -7.97 10.62
N ASP A 101 -8.41 -8.79 9.74
CA ASP A 101 -9.80 -9.23 9.89
C ASP A 101 -10.03 -9.98 11.20
N ARG A 102 -9.07 -10.81 11.61
CA ARG A 102 -9.14 -11.59 12.86
C ARG A 102 -8.91 -10.75 14.12
N VAL A 103 -8.00 -9.77 14.06
CA VAL A 103 -7.59 -8.97 15.24
C VAL A 103 -8.52 -7.79 15.49
N SER A 104 -9.19 -7.26 14.46
CA SER A 104 -10.13 -6.15 14.59
C SER A 104 -11.29 -6.45 15.56
N GLY A 105 -11.64 -7.72 15.80
CA GLY A 105 -12.65 -8.13 16.78
C GLY A 105 -14.07 -7.65 16.47
N SER A 106 -14.30 -6.97 15.35
CA SER A 106 -15.60 -6.43 14.98
C SER A 106 -16.33 -7.42 14.08
N HIS A 107 -17.54 -7.82 14.47
CA HIS A 107 -18.49 -8.55 13.61
C HIS A 107 -19.05 -7.66 12.47
N ILE A 108 -18.32 -6.60 12.11
CA ILE A 108 -18.60 -5.74 10.98
C ILE A 108 -17.95 -6.48 9.81
N PRO A 109 -18.70 -6.99 8.83
CA PRO A 109 -18.09 -7.63 7.68
C PRO A 109 -17.10 -6.64 7.07
N PHE A 110 -15.81 -7.00 7.05
CA PHE A 110 -14.78 -6.28 6.32
C PHE A 110 -15.06 -6.51 4.84
N VAL A 111 -16.01 -5.75 4.34
CA VAL A 111 -16.20 -5.49 2.92
C VAL A 111 -14.93 -4.80 2.44
N GLU A 112 -14.35 -5.26 1.33
CA GLU A 112 -13.13 -4.70 0.76
C GLU A 112 -13.21 -3.16 0.69
N ILE A 113 -12.11 -2.46 0.97
CA ILE A 113 -12.06 -0.99 1.00
C ILE A 113 -12.68 -0.35 -0.27
N PRO A 114 -12.43 -0.85 -1.50
CA PRO A 114 -13.09 -0.35 -2.71
C PRO A 114 -14.62 -0.42 -2.66
N VAL A 115 -15.19 -1.49 -2.12
CA VAL A 115 -16.64 -1.65 -1.99
C VAL A 115 -17.20 -0.70 -0.92
N LYS A 116 -16.46 -0.45 0.17
CA LYS A 116 -16.88 0.56 1.17
C LYS A 116 -16.91 1.97 0.58
N LEU A 117 -15.90 2.32 -0.21
CA LEU A 117 -15.87 3.60 -0.93
C LEU A 117 -17.03 3.70 -1.93
N ASP A 118 -17.38 2.59 -2.60
CA ASP A 118 -18.54 2.55 -3.49
C ASP A 118 -19.87 2.78 -2.75
N ILE A 119 -20.02 2.22 -1.55
CA ILE A 119 -21.20 2.44 -0.70
C ILE A 119 -21.30 3.91 -0.29
N ILE A 120 -20.20 4.51 0.18
CA ILE A 120 -20.18 5.92 0.58
C ILE A 120 -20.47 6.83 -0.62
N PHE A 121 -19.91 6.52 -1.79
CA PHE A 121 -20.18 7.26 -3.02
C PHE A 121 -21.65 7.18 -3.45
N ALA A 122 -22.24 5.99 -3.41
CA ALA A 122 -23.64 5.81 -3.76
C ALA A 122 -24.59 6.51 -2.78
N GLN A 123 -24.28 6.46 -1.48
CA GLN A 123 -25.03 7.15 -0.44
C GLN A 123 -24.92 8.67 -0.62
N SER A 124 -23.71 9.20 -0.78
CA SER A 124 -23.50 10.64 -0.95
C SER A 124 -24.25 11.16 -2.18
N GLN A 125 -24.15 10.48 -3.33
CA GLN A 125 -24.90 10.82 -4.55
C GLN A 125 -26.41 10.94 -4.32
N PHE A 126 -27.01 9.96 -3.64
CA PHE A 126 -28.43 9.99 -3.31
C PHE A 126 -28.79 11.22 -2.45
N HIS A 127 -27.94 11.55 -1.49
CA HIS A 127 -28.17 12.66 -0.57
C HIS A 127 -27.95 14.03 -1.19
N PHE A 128 -26.89 14.21 -2.00
CA PHE A 128 -26.71 15.42 -2.80
C PHE A 128 -27.93 15.67 -3.70
N GLN A 129 -28.48 14.62 -4.34
CA GLN A 129 -29.69 14.75 -5.15
C GLN A 129 -30.94 15.13 -4.34
N SER A 130 -31.08 14.60 -3.13
CA SER A 130 -32.19 14.95 -2.23
C SER A 130 -32.11 16.40 -1.75
N ILE A 131 -30.90 16.90 -1.46
CA ILE A 131 -30.72 18.29 -1.05
C ILE A 131 -30.96 19.21 -2.25
N ALA A 132 -30.48 18.85 -3.44
CA ALA A 132 -30.70 19.60 -4.67
C ALA A 132 -32.18 19.72 -5.06
N SER A 133 -33.03 18.74 -4.72
CA SER A 133 -34.47 18.81 -5.00
C SER A 133 -35.27 19.62 -3.97
N GLU A 134 -34.75 19.77 -2.75
CA GLU A 134 -35.36 20.59 -1.69
C GLU A 134 -35.02 22.08 -1.83
N ILE A 135 -33.89 22.39 -2.44
CA ILE A 135 -33.49 23.76 -2.71
C ILE A 135 -34.24 24.22 -3.98
N GLY A 136 -35.10 25.23 -3.85
CA GLY A 136 -35.82 25.87 -4.97
C GLY A 136 -34.88 26.49 -6.01
N PRO A 137 -35.38 27.27 -7.00
CA PRO A 137 -34.52 27.84 -8.06
C PRO A 137 -33.37 28.66 -7.45
N MET A 138 -32.18 28.07 -7.45
CA MET A 138 -30.97 28.60 -6.82
C MET A 138 -30.41 29.76 -7.64
N ASN A 139 -29.85 30.74 -6.94
CA ASN A 139 -29.05 31.78 -7.60
C ASN A 139 -27.76 31.14 -8.15
N GLY A 140 -27.18 31.70 -9.23
CA GLY A 140 -26.02 31.07 -9.89
C GLY A 140 -24.80 30.86 -8.98
N GLN A 141 -24.67 31.68 -7.93
CA GLN A 141 -23.63 31.56 -6.91
C GLN A 141 -23.84 30.35 -5.98
N ASP A 142 -25.09 30.05 -5.60
CA ASP A 142 -25.41 28.93 -4.71
C ASP A 142 -25.24 27.60 -5.43
N ILE A 143 -25.55 27.56 -6.75
CA ILE A 143 -25.32 26.39 -7.60
C ILE A 143 -23.83 26.06 -7.66
N LEU A 144 -22.99 27.07 -7.91
CA LEU A 144 -21.54 26.88 -7.98
C LEU A 144 -20.96 26.38 -6.64
N ALA A 145 -21.45 26.91 -5.51
CA ALA A 145 -21.03 26.46 -4.18
C ALA A 145 -21.43 24.99 -3.92
N PHE A 146 -22.65 24.62 -4.30
CA PHE A 146 -23.15 23.26 -4.14
C PHE A 146 -22.37 22.25 -5.03
N GLU A 147 -22.14 22.58 -6.29
CA GLU A 147 -21.32 21.74 -7.17
C GLU A 147 -19.89 21.63 -6.63
N GLY A 148 -19.30 22.75 -6.19
CA GLY A 148 -17.96 22.77 -5.61
C GLY A 148 -17.79 21.82 -4.43
N ALA A 149 -18.73 21.81 -3.49
CA ALA A 149 -18.75 20.85 -2.38
C ALA A 149 -18.78 19.39 -2.87
N GLN A 150 -19.65 19.10 -3.85
CA GLN A 150 -19.74 17.77 -4.44
C GLN A 150 -18.41 17.30 -5.08
N TRP A 151 -17.71 18.18 -5.80
CA TRP A 151 -16.40 17.85 -6.40
C TRP A 151 -15.31 17.62 -5.35
N VAL A 152 -15.28 18.42 -4.28
CA VAL A 152 -14.32 18.25 -3.19
C VAL A 152 -14.53 16.90 -2.50
N PHE A 153 -15.79 16.54 -2.22
CA PHE A 153 -16.14 15.24 -1.65
C PHE A 153 -15.66 14.07 -2.52
N TYR A 154 -15.85 14.14 -3.84
CA TYR A 154 -15.37 13.09 -4.73
C TYR A 154 -13.85 13.06 -4.86
N GLY A 155 -13.19 14.20 -4.80
CA GLY A 155 -11.72 14.30 -4.78
C GLY A 155 -11.11 13.63 -3.54
N ALA A 156 -11.76 13.80 -2.38
CA ALA A 156 -11.40 13.14 -1.14
C ALA A 156 -11.43 11.60 -1.31
N LEU A 157 -12.59 11.03 -1.66
CA LEU A 157 -12.75 9.59 -1.87
C LEU A 157 -11.75 9.01 -2.89
N TRP A 158 -11.47 9.74 -3.98
CA TRP A 158 -10.48 9.34 -4.97
C TRP A 158 -9.06 9.32 -4.43
N THR A 159 -8.71 10.22 -3.52
CA THR A 159 -7.39 10.28 -2.90
C THR A 159 -7.16 9.07 -2.01
N ALA A 160 -8.14 8.72 -1.15
CA ALA A 160 -8.08 7.51 -0.34
C ALA A 160 -7.95 6.24 -1.20
N PHE A 161 -8.77 6.14 -2.26
CA PHE A 161 -8.70 5.03 -3.21
C PHE A 161 -7.33 4.91 -3.88
N ALA A 162 -6.80 6.02 -4.40
CA ALA A 162 -5.54 6.03 -5.12
C ALA A 162 -4.36 5.59 -4.24
N ILE A 163 -4.33 6.00 -2.97
CA ILE A 163 -3.30 5.57 -2.02
C ILE A 163 -3.42 4.07 -1.74
N TYR A 164 -4.65 3.58 -1.53
CA TYR A 164 -4.87 2.17 -1.26
C TYR A 164 -4.46 1.28 -2.42
N ASP A 165 -4.94 1.59 -3.62
CA ASP A 165 -4.65 0.82 -4.83
C ASP A 165 -3.16 0.86 -5.18
N SER A 166 -2.54 2.05 -5.08
CA SER A 166 -1.10 2.20 -5.32
C SER A 166 -0.26 1.37 -4.36
N ALA A 167 -0.57 1.36 -3.06
CA ALA A 167 0.18 0.60 -2.07
C ALA A 167 0.07 -0.92 -2.30
N GLY A 168 -1.11 -1.40 -2.69
CA GLY A 168 -1.33 -2.79 -3.09
C GLY A 168 -0.49 -3.17 -4.31
N ILE A 169 -0.59 -2.41 -5.39
CA ILE A 169 0.13 -2.67 -6.64
C ILE A 169 1.66 -2.61 -6.43
N LEU A 170 2.15 -1.61 -5.70
CA LEU A 170 3.59 -1.48 -5.38
C LEU A 170 4.11 -2.69 -4.61
N THR A 171 3.32 -3.24 -3.69
CA THR A 171 3.67 -4.46 -2.96
C THR A 171 3.78 -5.65 -3.91
N LYS A 172 2.82 -5.84 -4.82
CA LYS A 172 2.85 -6.91 -5.82
C LYS A 172 4.06 -6.82 -6.73
N VAL A 173 4.40 -5.62 -7.20
CA VAL A 173 5.60 -5.38 -8.01
C VAL A 173 6.87 -5.71 -7.23
N LEU A 174 6.95 -5.29 -5.96
CA LEU A 174 8.11 -5.54 -5.11
C LEU A 174 8.32 -7.04 -4.84
N VAL A 175 7.23 -7.77 -4.63
CA VAL A 175 7.24 -9.24 -4.49
C VAL A 175 7.61 -9.90 -5.82
N ALA A 176 7.12 -9.43 -6.96
CA ALA A 176 7.45 -10.03 -8.27
C ALA A 176 8.95 -9.94 -8.64
N ILE A 177 9.64 -8.89 -8.22
CA ILE A 177 11.09 -8.72 -8.45
C ILE A 177 11.94 -9.59 -7.49
N GLY A 178 11.33 -10.12 -6.42
CA GLY A 178 12.01 -10.83 -5.34
C GLY A 178 12.96 -11.95 -5.77
N PRO A 179 12.62 -12.86 -6.71
CA PRO A 179 13.53 -13.93 -7.11
C PRO A 179 14.86 -13.43 -7.67
N LEU A 180 14.84 -12.34 -8.44
CA LEU A 180 16.05 -11.73 -9.00
C LEU A 180 16.96 -11.18 -7.91
N ILE A 181 16.37 -10.52 -6.90
CA ILE A 181 17.11 -9.94 -5.78
C ILE A 181 17.62 -11.04 -4.83
N LEU A 182 16.83 -12.10 -4.62
CA LEU A 182 17.21 -13.25 -3.81
C LEU A 182 18.43 -14.00 -4.38
N VAL A 183 18.62 -14.03 -5.70
CA VAL A 183 19.88 -14.51 -6.31
C VAL A 183 21.09 -13.75 -5.78
N GLY A 184 20.95 -12.43 -5.63
CA GLY A 184 21.98 -11.56 -5.08
C GLY A 184 22.35 -11.91 -3.62
N TYR A 185 21.50 -12.62 -2.89
CA TYR A 185 21.84 -13.08 -1.53
C TYR A 185 22.99 -14.11 -1.52
N LEU A 186 23.19 -14.84 -2.62
CA LEU A 186 24.23 -15.86 -2.76
C LEU A 186 25.65 -15.27 -2.71
N PHE A 187 25.82 -14.04 -3.19
CA PHE A 187 27.12 -13.38 -3.22
C PHE A 187 27.26 -12.41 -2.05
N ASP A 188 28.35 -12.52 -1.30
CA ASP A 188 28.60 -11.69 -0.10
C ASP A 188 28.58 -10.18 -0.43
N ARG A 189 28.88 -9.76 -1.67
CA ARG A 189 28.82 -8.36 -2.12
C ARG A 189 27.41 -7.83 -2.43
N THR A 190 26.48 -8.68 -2.84
CA THR A 190 25.10 -8.29 -3.19
C THR A 190 24.08 -8.67 -2.11
N ARG A 191 24.52 -9.36 -1.05
CA ARG A 191 23.70 -9.72 0.11
C ARG A 191 23.00 -8.52 0.77
N ASP A 192 23.66 -7.36 0.79
CA ASP A 192 23.08 -6.13 1.35
C ASP A 192 21.84 -5.67 0.56
N MET A 193 21.78 -5.90 -0.75
CA MET A 193 20.62 -5.58 -1.58
C MET A 193 19.41 -6.43 -1.21
N ALA A 194 19.62 -7.74 -0.99
CA ALA A 194 18.56 -8.65 -0.56
C ALA A 194 18.08 -8.33 0.86
N ALA A 195 18.97 -7.95 1.78
CA ALA A 195 18.57 -7.49 3.11
C ALA A 195 17.72 -6.21 3.05
N LYS A 196 18.09 -5.25 2.19
CA LYS A 196 17.31 -4.03 1.95
C LYS A 196 15.94 -4.32 1.34
N TRP A 197 15.86 -5.27 0.40
CA TRP A 197 14.58 -5.69 -0.18
C TRP A 197 13.66 -6.33 0.86
N VAL A 198 14.16 -7.19 1.75
CA VAL A 198 13.37 -7.74 2.87
C VAL A 198 12.88 -6.62 3.80
N GLY A 199 13.74 -5.64 4.13
CA GLY A 199 13.34 -4.49 4.93
C GLY A 199 12.26 -3.62 4.25
N GLN A 200 12.37 -3.46 2.93
CA GLN A 200 11.36 -2.76 2.15
C GLN A 200 10.03 -3.54 2.11
N LEU A 201 10.07 -4.86 1.88
CA LEU A 201 8.87 -5.72 1.96
C LEU A 201 8.19 -5.61 3.32
N LEU A 202 8.96 -5.62 4.41
CA LEU A 202 8.41 -5.43 5.75
C LEU A 202 7.74 -4.05 5.89
N SER A 203 8.36 -2.99 5.36
CA SER A 203 7.77 -1.64 5.35
C SER A 203 6.43 -1.59 4.61
N TYR A 204 6.33 -2.23 3.43
CA TYR A 204 5.08 -2.30 2.66
C TYR A 204 4.05 -3.23 3.31
N GLY A 205 4.45 -4.34 3.94
CA GLY A 205 3.55 -5.18 4.71
C GLY A 205 2.95 -4.46 5.91
N ILE A 206 3.78 -3.68 6.63
CA ILE A 206 3.32 -2.79 7.71
C ILE A 206 2.39 -1.70 7.15
N LEU A 207 2.70 -1.12 5.99
CA LEU A 207 1.82 -0.15 5.33
C LEU A 207 0.45 -0.76 5.03
N LEU A 208 0.40 -1.93 4.40
CA LEU A 208 -0.86 -2.63 4.11
C LEU A 208 -1.66 -2.93 5.38
N LEU A 209 -0.97 -3.34 6.46
CA LEU A 209 -1.59 -3.56 7.77
C LEU A 209 -2.22 -2.27 8.32
N LEU A 210 -1.43 -1.19 8.39
CA LEU A 210 -1.90 0.12 8.89
C LEU A 210 -3.06 0.62 8.03
N LEU A 211 -2.93 0.54 6.72
CA LEU A 211 -3.93 0.99 5.76
C LEU A 211 -5.26 0.24 5.94
N ASN A 212 -5.24 -1.09 6.08
CA ASN A 212 -6.47 -1.85 6.32
C ASN A 212 -7.15 -1.48 7.65
N ILE A 213 -6.38 -1.36 8.73
CA ILE A 213 -6.91 -0.98 10.05
C ILE A 213 -7.47 0.44 10.02
N VAL A 214 -6.64 1.39 9.62
CA VAL A 214 -6.94 2.81 9.68
C VAL A 214 -8.02 3.20 8.68
N ALA A 215 -7.91 2.76 7.42
CA ALA A 215 -8.93 3.08 6.43
C ALA A 215 -10.29 2.51 6.85
N THR A 216 -10.34 1.29 7.41
CA THR A 216 -11.62 0.75 7.91
C THR A 216 -12.21 1.59 9.03
N ILE A 217 -11.40 2.02 10.00
CA ILE A 217 -11.87 2.85 11.12
C ILE A 217 -12.33 4.23 10.60
N VAL A 218 -11.52 4.89 9.77
CA VAL A 218 -11.82 6.21 9.19
C VAL A 218 -13.11 6.14 8.36
N ILE A 219 -13.21 5.20 7.42
CA ILE A 219 -14.39 5.00 6.57
C ILE A 219 -15.63 4.68 7.40
N ALA A 220 -15.51 3.90 8.49
CA ALA A 220 -16.64 3.60 9.37
C ALA A 220 -17.12 4.86 10.12
N ILE A 221 -16.20 5.68 10.61
CA ILE A 221 -16.51 6.95 11.26
C ILE A 221 -17.13 7.92 10.27
N GLU A 222 -16.59 8.01 9.05
CA GLU A 222 -17.09 8.84 7.96
C GLU A 222 -18.50 8.44 7.51
N ALA A 223 -18.79 7.15 7.39
CA ALA A 223 -20.14 6.68 7.09
C ALA A 223 -21.13 7.07 8.20
N ALA A 224 -20.72 6.96 9.47
CA ALA A 224 -21.53 7.36 10.61
C ALA A 224 -21.74 8.89 10.67
N SER A 225 -20.68 9.68 10.42
CA SER A 225 -20.75 11.14 10.43
C SER A 225 -21.60 11.67 9.28
N LEU A 226 -21.51 11.06 8.09
CA LEU A 226 -22.37 11.34 6.95
C LEU A 226 -23.85 11.15 7.33
N ALA A 227 -24.21 10.02 7.95
CA ALA A 227 -25.59 9.79 8.38
C ALA A 227 -26.10 10.81 9.40
N ILE A 228 -25.25 11.28 10.32
CA ILE A 228 -25.60 12.26 11.36
C ILE A 228 -25.69 13.67 10.79
N MET A 229 -24.65 14.15 10.10
CA MET A 229 -24.61 15.51 9.55
C MET A 229 -25.70 15.71 8.51
N LEU A 230 -26.03 14.69 7.71
CA LEU A 230 -27.13 14.80 6.75
C LEU A 230 -28.49 14.98 7.41
N ARG A 231 -28.74 14.37 8.58
CA ARG A 231 -29.97 14.66 9.34
C ARG A 231 -30.01 16.11 9.79
N VAL A 232 -28.89 16.62 10.30
CA VAL A 232 -28.78 18.03 10.73
C VAL A 232 -29.00 18.99 9.55
N ILE A 233 -28.41 18.69 8.38
CA ILE A 233 -28.56 19.47 7.15
C ILE A 233 -30.01 19.46 6.66
N SER A 234 -30.67 18.29 6.64
CA SER A 234 -32.06 18.17 6.18
C SER A 234 -33.06 18.95 7.04
N LEU A 235 -32.78 19.06 8.36
CA LEU A 235 -33.59 19.83 9.31
C LEU A 235 -33.33 21.34 9.24
N SER A 236 -32.29 21.77 8.51
CA SER A 236 -31.92 23.17 8.40
C SER A 236 -32.90 23.92 7.46
N GLY A 237 -33.53 24.98 7.96
CA GLY A 237 -34.62 25.67 7.27
C GLY A 237 -34.20 26.60 6.14
N THR A 238 -32.91 26.88 5.95
CA THR A 238 -32.41 27.82 4.93
C THR A 238 -31.42 27.15 3.97
N THR A 239 -31.48 27.53 2.69
CA THR A 239 -30.57 27.03 1.64
C THR A 239 -29.09 27.23 2.00
N ALA A 240 -28.75 28.43 2.52
CA ALA A 240 -27.39 28.76 2.89
C ALA A 240 -26.84 27.87 4.02
N ALA A 241 -27.67 27.56 5.03
CA ALA A 241 -27.25 26.68 6.12
C ALA A 241 -27.06 25.23 5.67
N LYS A 242 -27.83 24.77 4.67
CA LYS A 242 -27.61 23.45 4.06
C LYS A 242 -26.26 23.37 3.34
N ILE A 243 -25.93 24.39 2.54
CA ILE A 243 -24.65 24.48 1.81
C ILE A 243 -23.46 24.52 2.80
N ILE A 244 -23.55 25.32 3.86
CA ILE A 244 -22.49 25.38 4.89
C ILE A 244 -22.28 24.01 5.54
N GLY A 245 -23.36 23.30 5.90
CA GLY A 245 -23.25 21.96 6.48
C GLY A 245 -22.63 20.93 5.53
N LEU A 246 -22.80 21.07 4.21
CA LEU A 246 -22.11 20.25 3.21
C LEU A 246 -20.60 20.50 3.21
N TYR A 247 -20.16 21.76 3.30
CA TYR A 247 -18.74 22.08 3.43
C TYR A 247 -18.11 21.60 4.74
N GLU A 248 -18.86 21.62 5.85
CA GLU A 248 -18.42 21.04 7.12
C GLU A 248 -18.22 19.52 7.00
N LEU A 249 -19.10 18.83 6.28
CA LEU A 249 -18.96 17.42 5.95
C LEU A 249 -17.71 17.17 5.10
N ASP A 250 -17.48 17.99 4.06
CA ASP A 250 -16.29 17.86 3.20
C ASP A 250 -14.99 18.05 3.99
N MET A 251 -14.94 19.03 4.90
CA MET A 251 -13.79 19.22 5.78
C MET A 251 -13.53 18.02 6.69
N PHE A 252 -14.59 17.36 7.17
CA PHE A 252 -14.46 16.16 7.97
C PHE A 252 -13.84 15.00 7.18
N PHE A 253 -14.30 14.77 5.95
CA PHE A 253 -13.74 13.75 5.05
C PHE A 253 -12.29 14.06 4.67
N LEU A 254 -11.96 15.33 4.37
CA LEU A 254 -10.59 15.73 4.11
C LEU A 254 -9.66 15.49 5.31
N ALA A 255 -10.15 15.66 6.54
CA ALA A 255 -9.38 15.36 7.74
C ALA A 255 -9.15 13.85 7.93
N GLY A 256 -10.14 13.01 7.60
CA GLY A 256 -10.00 11.55 7.57
C GLY A 256 -8.97 11.10 6.53
N ASP A 257 -9.05 11.65 5.31
CA ASP A 257 -8.11 11.36 4.23
C ASP A 257 -6.69 11.83 4.53
N ALA A 258 -6.51 12.98 5.17
CA ALA A 258 -5.19 13.45 5.60
C ALA A 258 -4.49 12.42 6.50
N LEU A 259 -5.26 11.66 7.30
CA LEU A 259 -4.74 10.59 8.12
C LEU A 259 -4.31 9.39 7.26
N ILE A 260 -5.10 9.02 6.24
CA ILE A 260 -4.74 7.97 5.26
C ILE A 260 -3.47 8.35 4.46
N VAL A 261 -3.36 9.61 4.05
CA VAL A 261 -2.21 10.18 3.32
C VAL A 261 -0.91 10.12 4.16
N ALA A 262 -1.01 10.16 5.50
CA ALA A 262 0.15 10.08 6.37
C ALA A 262 0.69 8.66 6.58
N LEU A 263 -0.12 7.62 6.30
CA LEU A 263 0.24 6.22 6.58
C LEU A 263 1.51 5.72 5.87
N PRO A 264 1.76 6.04 4.59
CA PRO A 264 3.01 5.66 3.91
C PRO A 264 4.26 6.15 4.64
N VAL A 265 4.23 7.36 5.18
CA VAL A 265 5.37 7.93 5.92
C VAL A 265 5.57 7.21 7.25
N ILE A 266 4.48 6.92 7.97
CA ILE A 266 4.53 6.21 9.26
C ILE A 266 5.06 4.78 9.06
N ALA A 267 4.53 4.05 8.08
CA ALA A 267 4.97 2.71 7.77
C ALA A 267 6.43 2.66 7.30
N GLY A 268 6.85 3.63 6.48
CA GLY A 268 8.23 3.75 6.03
C GLY A 268 9.22 4.02 7.16
N ASN A 269 8.82 4.77 8.18
CA ASN A 269 9.63 5.01 9.38
C ASN A 269 9.74 3.77 10.28
N ILE A 270 8.65 3.01 10.45
CA ILE A 270 8.63 1.80 11.28
C ILE A 270 9.39 0.66 10.60
N GLY A 271 9.19 0.46 9.29
CA GLY A 271 9.83 -0.61 8.52
C GLY A 271 11.29 -0.35 8.14
N GLY A 272 11.86 0.80 8.54
CA GLY A 272 13.26 1.14 8.28
C GLY A 272 13.55 1.61 6.85
N GLY A 273 12.51 1.84 6.03
CA GLY A 273 12.63 2.31 4.64
C GLY A 273 13.07 3.77 4.50
N PHE A 274 12.96 4.59 5.56
CA PHE A 274 13.36 6.01 5.53
C PHE A 274 14.85 6.26 5.81
N LEU A 275 15.74 5.35 5.36
CA LEU A 275 17.20 5.55 5.43
C LEU A 275 17.80 6.21 4.17
N GLY A 276 16.96 6.68 3.23
CA GLY A 276 17.40 7.05 1.87
C GLY A 276 17.05 8.43 1.32
N GLY A 277 16.63 9.44 2.10
CA GLY A 277 16.24 10.72 1.47
C GLY A 277 16.23 12.01 2.26
N THR A 278 15.93 12.02 3.57
CA THR A 278 15.73 13.31 4.29
C THR A 278 16.72 13.57 5.42
N HIS A 279 17.35 12.54 5.98
CA HIS A 279 18.34 12.71 7.06
C HIS A 279 19.76 13.06 6.56
N GLN A 280 20.07 12.90 5.26
CA GLN A 280 21.39 13.25 4.75
C GLN A 280 21.58 14.75 4.49
N ILE A 281 20.52 15.50 4.17
CA ILE A 281 20.62 16.95 3.87
C ILE A 281 20.98 17.76 5.13
N GLY A 282 20.44 17.39 6.30
CA GLY A 282 20.82 18.03 7.57
C GLY A 282 22.24 17.68 8.04
N SER A 283 22.68 16.45 7.78
CA SER A 283 24.02 15.97 8.22
C SER A 283 25.17 16.47 7.35
N SER A 284 24.91 16.83 6.09
CA SER A 284 25.90 17.42 5.19
C SER A 284 26.06 18.92 5.44
N LEU A 285 24.95 19.64 5.67
CA LEU A 285 24.98 21.07 6.02
C LEU A 285 25.65 21.32 7.37
N ASN A 286 25.37 20.52 8.41
CA ASN A 286 26.06 20.65 9.70
C ASN A 286 27.57 20.35 9.59
N ARG A 287 27.98 19.41 8.73
CA ARG A 287 29.41 19.15 8.48
C ARG A 287 30.09 20.30 7.74
N HIS A 288 29.39 20.93 6.80
CA HIS A 288 29.91 22.07 6.04
C HIS A 288 30.01 23.33 6.92
N LEU A 289 29.00 23.60 7.75
CA LEU A 289 29.02 24.72 8.69
C LEU A 289 30.07 24.54 9.79
N ALA A 290 30.26 23.33 10.31
CA ALA A 290 31.30 23.04 11.28
C ALA A 290 32.73 23.24 10.74
N GLN A 291 32.93 23.05 9.43
CA GLN A 291 34.21 23.32 8.75
C GLN A 291 34.48 24.81 8.56
N LEU A 292 33.43 25.63 8.36
CA LEU A 292 33.56 27.09 8.23
C LEU A 292 33.85 27.80 9.55
N THR A 293 33.41 27.25 10.69
CA THR A 293 33.73 27.78 12.03
C THR A 293 35.11 27.38 12.57
N ARG A 294 35.90 26.61 11.82
CA ARG A 294 37.28 26.22 12.19
C ARG A 294 38.36 26.81 11.26
N GLY A 295 37.98 27.79 10.44
CA GLY A 295 38.90 28.62 9.64
C GLY A 295 39.17 29.95 10.32
#